data_AF-A0A8D8RP37-F1
#
_entry.id   AF-A0A8D8RP37-F1
#
_cell.length_a   1.000
_cell.length_b   1.000
_cell.length_c   1.000
_cell.angle_alpha   90.00
_cell.angle_beta   90.00
_cell.angle_gamma   90.00
#
_symmetry.space_group_name_H-M   'P 1'
#
loop_
_entity.id
_entity.type
_entity.pdbx_description
1 polymer ?
#
loop_
_entity_poly.entity_id
_entity_poly.type
_entity_poly.pdbx_seq_one_letter_code
_entity_poly.pdbx_strand_id
1 'polypeptide(L)'
;AFSEPWIEKYIEMDFFRLFRMTKETFNRLCNMLIQEADLETVWTQGKEPIHPRKMVQIALRYYSSQETIREIGNQFNVADSTVYTIRTKCTRSLLKIMGNII
;
A
#
# COMPACT_ATOMS: atom_id res chain seq x y z
N ALA A 1 -5.12 -0.40 -19.40
CA ALA A 1 -4.60 -0.41 -18.03
C ALA A 1 -5.16 0.80 -17.30
N PHE A 2 -6.06 0.61 -16.34
CA PHE A 2 -6.55 1.72 -15.50
C PHE A 2 -5.46 2.03 -14.48
N SER A 3 -4.50 2.87 -14.86
CA SER A 3 -3.61 3.52 -13.89
C SER A 3 -4.45 4.55 -13.14
N GLU A 4 -5.07 4.13 -12.04
CA GLU A 4 -5.71 5.09 -11.15
C GLU A 4 -4.59 5.96 -10.52
N PRO A 5 -4.47 7.27 -10.87
CA PRO A 5 -3.37 8.11 -10.43
C PRO A 5 -3.75 8.70 -9.06
N TRP A 6 -4.00 7.86 -8.07
CA TRP A 6 -4.53 8.32 -6.78
C TRP A 6 -3.57 9.30 -6.10
N ILE A 7 -2.26 9.02 -6.10
CA ILE A 7 -1.25 9.86 -5.42
C ILE A 7 -1.09 11.24 -6.04
N GLU A 8 -1.16 11.35 -7.37
CA GLU A 8 -0.96 12.62 -8.07
C GLU A 8 -2.16 13.56 -7.88
N LYS A 9 -3.36 13.01 -7.71
CA LYS A 9 -4.59 13.78 -7.57
C LYS A 9 -4.83 14.36 -6.17
N TYR A 10 -4.27 13.76 -5.12
CA TYR A 10 -4.42 14.32 -3.78
C TYR A 10 -3.55 15.56 -3.62
N ILE A 11 -4.06 16.66 -3.06
CA ILE A 11 -3.17 17.70 -2.53
C ILE A 11 -2.50 17.20 -1.24
N GLU A 12 -1.39 17.80 -0.83
CA GLU A 12 -0.59 17.34 0.33
C GLU A 12 -1.43 17.17 1.60
N MET A 13 -2.37 18.09 1.84
CA MET A 13 -3.26 18.07 2.99
C MET A 13 -4.22 16.87 2.98
N ASP A 14 -4.78 16.53 1.82
CA ASP A 14 -5.68 15.38 1.68
C ASP A 14 -4.91 14.08 1.85
N PHE A 15 -3.72 14.01 1.26
CA PHE A 15 -2.83 12.86 1.41
C PHE A 15 -2.50 12.64 2.89
N PHE A 16 -2.14 13.70 3.61
CA PHE A 16 -1.86 13.62 5.04
C PHE A 16 -3.09 13.20 5.87
N ARG A 17 -4.28 13.71 5.54
CA ARG A 17 -5.53 13.32 6.22
C ARG A 17 -5.86 11.85 6.03
N LEU A 18 -5.65 11.31 4.83
CA LEU A 18 -6.00 9.93 4.48
C LEU A 18 -4.96 8.91 4.93
N PHE A 19 -3.67 9.25 4.88
CA PHE A 19 -2.56 8.30 5.07
C PHE A 19 -1.65 8.62 6.26
N ARG A 20 -1.90 9.74 6.97
CA ARG A 20 -1.14 10.19 8.16
C ARG A 20 0.36 10.39 7.91
N MET A 21 0.73 10.71 6.66
CA MET A 21 2.09 11.02 6.26
C MET A 21 2.11 11.95 5.06
N THR A 22 3.26 12.59 4.79
CA THR A 22 3.47 13.40 3.59
C THR A 22 3.69 12.51 2.38
N LYS A 23 3.51 13.06 1.17
CA LYS A 23 3.80 12.34 -0.07
C LYS A 23 5.28 11.99 -0.20
N GLU A 24 6.15 12.84 0.31
CA GLU A 24 7.59 12.59 0.31
C GLU A 24 7.94 11.37 1.18
N THR A 25 7.45 11.34 2.42
CA THR A 25 7.64 10.19 3.31
C THR A 25 7.05 8.93 2.72
N PHE A 26 5.87 9.02 2.09
CA PHE A 26 5.29 7.90 1.35
C PHE A 26 6.19 7.38 0.24
N ASN A 27 6.75 8.25 -0.60
CA ASN A 27 7.64 7.85 -1.68
C ASN A 27 8.90 7.17 -1.14
N ARG A 28 9.48 7.69 -0.06
CA ARG A 28 10.63 7.06 0.62
C ARG A 28 10.27 5.68 1.16
N LEU A 29 9.12 5.56 1.83
CA LEU A 29 8.62 4.29 2.36
C LEU A 29 8.39 3.26 1.25
N CYS A 30 7.79 3.67 0.12
CA CYS A 30 7.64 2.80 -1.03
C CYS A 30 8.97 2.30 -1.55
N ASN A 31 9.96 3.18 -1.73
CA ASN A 31 11.27 2.77 -2.23
C ASN A 31 11.93 1.77 -1.28
N MET A 32 11.89 2.01 0.03
CA MET A 32 12.41 1.08 1.03
C MET A 32 11.69 -0.27 0.98
N LEU A 33 10.36 -0.28 0.93
CA LEU A 33 9.58 -1.52 0.92
C LEU A 33 9.69 -2.29 -0.40
N ILE A 34 9.97 -1.61 -1.52
CA ILE A 34 10.20 -2.27 -2.82
C ILE A 34 11.62 -2.84 -2.89
N GLN A 35 12.62 -2.15 -2.34
CA GLN A 35 14.02 -2.59 -2.37
C GLN A 35 14.33 -3.67 -1.33
N GLU A 36 13.84 -3.51 -0.11
CA GLU A 36 14.18 -4.35 1.05
C GLU A 36 13.18 -5.50 1.24
N ALA A 37 12.05 -5.47 0.54
CA ALA A 37 10.96 -6.39 0.80
C ALA A 37 10.33 -6.99 -0.45
N ASP A 38 9.85 -8.22 -0.28
CA ASP A 38 9.25 -9.09 -1.29
C ASP A 38 7.81 -8.63 -1.66
N LEU A 39 7.67 -7.33 -1.95
CA LEU A 39 6.44 -6.72 -2.46
C LEU A 39 6.31 -6.87 -3.99
N GLU A 40 7.32 -7.43 -4.66
CA GLU A 40 7.18 -7.82 -6.06
C GLU A 40 6.12 -8.92 -6.18
N THR A 41 5.02 -8.59 -6.86
CA THR A 41 3.99 -9.55 -7.19
C THR A 41 4.35 -10.22 -8.51
N VAL A 42 4.66 -11.51 -8.45
CA VAL A 42 4.80 -12.35 -9.65
C VAL A 42 3.46 -12.43 -10.37
N TRP A 43 3.46 -12.22 -11.69
CA TRP A 43 2.27 -12.34 -12.53
C TRP A 43 1.72 -13.77 -12.43
N THR A 44 0.56 -13.94 -11.80
CA THR A 44 -0.20 -15.19 -11.84
C THR A 44 -1.30 -15.07 -12.89
N GLN A 45 -1.35 -16.06 -13.79
CA GLN A 45 -2.15 -16.03 -15.01
C GLN A 45 -3.56 -15.47 -14.82
N GLY A 46 -3.93 -14.50 -15.67
CA GLY A 46 -5.30 -13.97 -15.79
C GLY A 46 -5.62 -12.69 -15.00
N LYS A 47 -4.78 -12.27 -14.05
CA LYS A 47 -5.01 -11.02 -13.29
C LYS A 47 -3.76 -10.15 -13.26
N GLU A 48 -3.89 -8.89 -13.68
CA GLU A 48 -2.80 -7.93 -13.63
C GLU A 48 -2.33 -7.75 -12.17
N PRO A 49 -1.02 -7.89 -11.89
CA PRO A 49 -0.47 -7.72 -10.56
C PRO A 49 -0.72 -6.30 -10.05
N ILE A 50 -1.06 -6.19 -8.78
CA ILE A 50 -1.26 -4.88 -8.15
C ILE A 50 0.11 -4.22 -8.00
N HIS A 51 0.26 -3.04 -8.58
CA HIS A 51 1.49 -2.27 -8.49
C HIS A 51 1.93 -2.10 -7.01
N PRO A 52 3.21 -2.29 -6.65
CA PRO A 52 3.68 -2.23 -5.26
C PRO A 52 3.29 -0.94 -4.54
N ARG A 53 3.36 0.22 -5.22
CA ARG A 53 2.88 1.49 -4.65
C ARG A 53 1.38 1.48 -4.28
N LYS A 54 0.53 0.79 -5.04
CA LYS A 54 -0.90 0.63 -4.70
C LYS A 54 -1.06 -0.32 -3.51
N MET A 55 -0.23 -1.35 -3.40
CA MET A 55 -0.20 -2.21 -2.21
C MET A 55 0.16 -1.41 -0.95
N VAL A 56 1.20 -0.57 -1.00
CA VAL A 56 1.59 0.28 0.14
C VAL A 56 0.47 1.25 0.51
N GLN A 57 -0.23 1.86 -0.46
CA GLN A 57 -1.39 2.71 -0.19
C GLN A 57 -2.53 1.96 0.52
N ILE A 58 -2.88 0.76 0.04
CA ILE A 58 -3.92 -0.08 0.65
C ILE A 58 -3.55 -0.42 2.11
N ALA A 59 -2.30 -0.80 2.35
CA ALA A 59 -1.82 -1.11 3.69
C ALA A 59 -1.83 0.14 4.60
N LEU A 60 -1.35 1.28 4.10
CA LEU A 60 -1.37 2.53 4.85
C LEU A 60 -2.79 2.97 5.19
N ARG A 61 -3.74 2.83 4.26
CA ARG A 61 -5.15 3.14 4.53
C ARG A 61 -5.69 2.29 5.68
N TYR A 62 -5.32 1.01 5.71
CA TYR A 62 -5.68 0.11 6.80
C TYR A 62 -5.06 0.53 8.13
N TYR A 63 -3.82 1.03 8.16
CA TYR A 63 -3.17 1.48 9.40
C TYR A 63 -3.63 2.87 9.85
N SER A 64 -4.01 3.74 8.93
CA SER A 64 -4.30 5.16 9.18
C SER A 64 -5.76 5.44 9.56
N SER A 65 -6.64 4.47 9.33
CA SER A 65 -8.08 4.59 9.51
C SER A 65 -8.65 3.47 10.37
N GLN A 66 -9.91 3.60 10.76
CA GLN A 66 -10.67 2.54 11.43
C GLN A 66 -11.58 1.78 10.43
N GLU A 67 -11.31 1.92 9.13
CA GLU A 67 -12.10 1.26 8.09
C GLU A 67 -11.87 -0.25 8.11
N THR A 68 -12.94 -0.98 7.81
CA THR A 68 -12.91 -2.43 7.66
C THR A 68 -12.19 -2.83 6.37
N ILE A 69 -11.70 -4.07 6.33
CA ILE A 69 -11.10 -4.68 5.14
C ILE A 69 -12.04 -4.56 3.92
N ARG A 70 -13.35 -4.71 4.14
CA ARG A 70 -14.38 -4.62 3.10
C ARG A 70 -14.52 -3.20 2.55
N GLU A 71 -14.54 -2.19 3.41
CA GLU A 71 -14.61 -0.78 2.99
C GLU A 71 -13.38 -0.39 2.16
N ILE A 72 -12.19 -0.80 2.60
CA ILE A 72 -10.94 -0.58 1.87
C ILE A 72 -10.96 -1.33 0.53
N GLY A 73 -11.43 -2.59 0.51
CA GLY A 73 -11.57 -3.38 -0.71
C GLY A 73 -12.45 -2.67 -1.75
N ASN A 74 -13.60 -2.16 -1.32
CA ASN A 74 -14.50 -1.37 -2.15
C ASN A 74 -13.82 -0.09 -2.69
N GLN A 75 -13.09 0.65 -1.84
CA GLN A 75 -12.41 1.89 -2.25
C GLN A 75 -11.31 1.67 -3.29
N PHE A 76 -10.54 0.59 -3.14
CA PHE A 76 -9.41 0.30 -4.03
C PHE A 76 -9.77 -0.66 -5.17
N ASN A 77 -11.04 -1.06 -5.28
CA ASN A 77 -11.57 -2.02 -6.23
C ASN A 77 -10.79 -3.35 -6.22
N VAL A 78 -10.63 -3.92 -5.03
CA VAL A 78 -9.95 -5.20 -4.79
C VAL A 78 -10.77 -6.07 -3.84
N ALA A 79 -10.58 -7.38 -3.89
CA ALA A 79 -11.26 -8.30 -2.97
C ALA A 79 -10.73 -8.16 -1.54
N ASP A 80 -11.57 -8.44 -0.54
CA ASP A 80 -11.21 -8.43 0.88
C ASP A 80 -9.97 -9.28 1.18
N SER A 81 -9.89 -10.46 0.56
CA SER A 81 -8.72 -11.35 0.68
C SER A 81 -7.43 -10.71 0.15
N THR A 82 -7.55 -9.88 -0.89
CA THR A 82 -6.42 -9.15 -1.47
C THR A 82 -5.94 -8.06 -0.51
N VAL A 83 -6.86 -7.31 0.11
CA VAL A 83 -6.52 -6.32 1.15
C VAL A 83 -5.82 -6.99 2.33
N TYR A 84 -6.35 -8.11 2.82
CA TYR A 84 -5.74 -8.87 3.91
C TYR A 84 -4.31 -9.33 3.59
N THR A 85 -4.11 -9.89 2.39
CA THR A 85 -2.78 -10.33 1.93
C THR A 85 -1.81 -9.15 1.82
N ILE A 86 -2.24 -8.03 1.23
CA ILE A 86 -1.43 -6.82 1.10
C ILE A 86 -1.02 -6.28 2.47
N ARG A 87 -1.99 -6.12 3.39
CA ARG A 87 -1.76 -5.67 4.77
C ARG A 87 -0.75 -6.57 5.46
N THR A 88 -0.90 -7.89 5.34
CA THR A 88 0.00 -8.86 5.99
C THR A 88 1.41 -8.81 5.40
N LYS A 89 1.53 -8.73 4.08
CA LYS A 89 2.83 -8.57 3.40
C LYS A 89 3.51 -7.28 3.84
N CYS A 90 2.83 -6.15 3.78
CA CYS A 90 3.38 -4.86 4.18
C CYS A 90 3.81 -4.83 5.64
N THR A 91 3.00 -5.37 6.57
CA THR A 91 3.38 -5.48 7.99
C THR A 91 4.66 -6.30 8.17
N ARG A 92 4.78 -7.45 7.51
CA ARG A 92 6.00 -8.28 7.59
C ARG A 92 7.21 -7.54 7.02
N SER A 93 7.04 -6.86 5.89
CA SER A 93 8.09 -6.04 5.27
C SER A 93 8.57 -4.91 6.18
N LEU A 94 7.63 -4.20 6.82
CA LEU A 94 7.94 -3.16 7.79
C LEU A 94 8.74 -3.71 8.98
N LEU A 95 8.33 -4.88 9.53
CA LEU A 95 9.05 -5.53 10.63
C LEU A 95 10.47 -5.95 10.23
N LYS A 96 10.68 -6.44 9.00
CA LYS A 96 12.02 -6.76 8.50
C LYS A 96 12.90 -5.52 8.43
N ILE A 97 12.39 -4.43 7.85
CA ILE A 97 13.11 -3.15 7.78
C ILE A 97 13.45 -2.65 9.19
N MET A 98 12.50 -2.69 10.13
CA MET A 98 12.75 -2.30 11.52
C MET A 98 13.84 -3.15 12.19
N GLY A 99 13.84 -4.47 11.95
CA GLY A 99 14.86 -5.38 12.47
C GLY A 99 16.26 -5.17 11.87
N ASN A 100 16.36 -4.53 10.69
CA ASN A 100 17.64 -4.15 10.10
C ASN A 100 18.15 -2.79 10.61
N ILE A 101 17.30 -2.01 11.30
CA ILE A 101 17.61 -0.67 11.82
C ILE A 101 18.10 -0.71 13.28
N ILE A 102 17.76 -1.77 14.03
CA ILE A 102 18.10 -1.98 15.45
C ILE A 102 19.20 -3.03 15.57
#